data_AF-A0A6N3C4H0-F1
#
_entry.id   AF-A0A6N3C4H0-F1
#
_cell.length_a   1.000
_cell.length_b   1.000
_cell.length_c   1.000
_cell.angle_alpha   90.00
_cell.angle_beta   90.00
_cell.angle_gamma   90.00
#
_symmetry.space_group_name_H-M   'P 1'
#
loop_
_entity.id
_entity.type
_entity.pdbx_description
1 polymer ?
#
loop_
_entity_poly.entity_id
_entity_poly.type
_entity_poly.pdbx_seq_one_letter_code
_entity_poly.pdbx_strand_id
1 'polypeptide(L)'
;MNYYKTLRKILPYANQVFKNKDRLNKVVEQSMSKTNKLELFKKISRELKLAFGLVIDYSKGNYRDVKKKDILLILAGFLYLLNPADIVPDFILFFGFFDDLSVLTYIVKKLDKELEKYDQWKNFR
;
A
#
# COMPACT_ATOMS: atom_id res chain seq x y z
N MET A 1 -28.37 14.85 -1.64
CA MET A 1 -27.63 15.30 -0.43
C MET A 1 -27.41 16.82 -0.54
N ASN A 2 -27.94 17.63 0.38
CA ASN A 2 -27.83 19.10 0.29
C ASN A 2 -26.57 19.58 1.03
N TYR A 3 -25.47 19.70 0.29
CA TYR A 3 -24.15 20.12 0.79
C TYR A 3 -24.16 21.50 1.46
N TYR A 4 -25.02 22.41 1.00
CA TYR A 4 -25.17 23.75 1.56
C TYR A 4 -25.66 23.72 3.03
N LYS A 5 -26.63 22.84 3.33
CA LYS A 5 -27.16 22.66 4.69
C LYS A 5 -26.11 22.07 5.64
N THR A 6 -25.21 21.23 5.13
CA THR A 6 -24.10 20.64 5.91
C THR A 6 -23.03 21.69 6.19
N LEU A 7 -22.60 22.46 5.19
CA LEU A 7 -21.60 23.50 5.34
C LEU A 7 -22.01 24.58 6.36
N ARG A 8 -23.28 25.00 6.33
CA ARG A 8 -23.80 26.00 7.29
C ARG A 8 -23.73 25.52 8.74
N LYS A 9 -23.78 24.21 9.00
CA LYS A 9 -23.64 23.63 10.34
C LYS A 9 -22.19 23.52 10.81
N ILE A 10 -21.24 23.34 9.88
CA ILE A 10 -19.82 23.12 10.21
C ILE A 10 -19.05 24.44 10.32
N LEU A 11 -19.44 25.47 9.56
CA LEU A 11 -18.78 26.79 9.55
C LEU A 11 -18.56 27.42 10.94
N PRO A 12 -19.55 27.42 11.87
CA PRO A 12 -19.35 27.96 13.22
C PRO A 12 -18.26 27.22 14.01
N TYR A 13 -18.20 25.89 13.86
CA TYR A 13 -17.18 25.05 14.50
C TYR A 13 -15.80 25.28 13.88
N ALA A 14 -15.73 25.40 12.55
CA ALA A 14 -14.49 25.75 11.85
C ALA A 14 -13.93 27.09 12.32
N ASN A 15 -14.79 28.09 12.54
CA ASN A 15 -14.38 29.39 13.08
C ASN A 15 -13.85 29.29 14.53
N GLN A 16 -14.39 28.41 15.36
CA GLN A 16 -13.87 28.16 16.71
C GLN A 16 -12.51 27.46 16.69
N VAL A 17 -12.31 26.51 15.77
CA VAL A 17 -11.02 25.84 15.55
C VAL A 17 -9.98 26.86 15.06
N PHE A 18 -10.35 27.72 14.10
CA PHE A 18 -9.46 28.74 13.55
C PHE A 18 -8.97 29.75 14.61
N LYS A 19 -9.83 30.13 15.55
CA LYS A 19 -9.49 31.09 16.63
C LYS A 19 -8.56 30.52 17.70
N ASN A 20 -8.38 29.20 17.77
CA ASN A 20 -7.55 28.54 18.78
C ASN A 20 -6.37 27.81 18.11
N LYS A 21 -5.16 28.32 18.31
CA LYS A 21 -3.93 27.84 17.66
C LYS A 21 -3.68 26.35 17.91
N ASP A 22 -3.90 25.85 19.12
CA ASP A 22 -3.69 24.43 19.47
C ASP A 22 -4.71 23.52 18.78
N ARG A 23 -5.98 23.94 18.73
CA ARG A 23 -7.04 23.20 18.04
C ARG A 23 -6.81 23.18 16.54
N LEU A 24 -6.40 24.31 15.96
CA LEU A 24 -6.04 24.40 14.54
C LEU A 24 -4.90 23.43 14.20
N ASN A 25 -3.80 23.49 14.95
CA ASN A 25 -2.65 22.61 14.75
C ASN A 25 -3.04 21.14 14.85
N LYS A 26 -3.84 20.77 15.88
CA LYS A 26 -4.32 19.40 16.06
C LYS A 26 -5.18 18.91 14.89
N VAL A 27 -6.08 19.75 14.36
CA VAL A 27 -6.92 19.38 13.22
C VAL A 27 -6.08 19.22 11.94
N VAL A 28 -5.10 20.10 11.71
CA VAL A 28 -4.20 20.00 10.57
C VAL A 28 -3.32 18.75 10.67
N GLU A 29 -2.70 18.50 11.81
CA GLU A 29 -1.86 17.32 12.05
C GLU A 29 -2.63 16.01 11.88
N GLN A 30 -3.85 15.93 12.45
CA GLN A 30 -4.72 14.77 12.29
C GLN A 30 -5.20 14.58 10.84
N SER A 31 -5.38 15.67 10.10
CA SER A 31 -5.75 15.60 8.68
C SER A 31 -4.58 15.12 7.85
N MET A 32 -3.38 15.65 8.08
CA MET A 32 -2.14 15.23 7.41
C MET A 32 -1.83 13.76 7.68
N SER A 33 -1.94 13.29 8.93
CA SER A 33 -1.68 11.88 9.27
C SER A 33 -2.69 10.92 8.63
N LYS A 34 -3.98 11.30 8.56
CA LYS A 34 -5.00 10.53 7.84
C LYS A 34 -4.75 10.49 6.34
N THR A 35 -4.35 11.62 5.75
CA THR A 35 -4.00 11.70 4.32
C THR A 35 -2.79 10.83 4.02
N ASN A 36 -1.71 10.92 4.80
CA ASN A 36 -0.52 10.09 4.63
C ASN A 36 -0.83 8.60 4.72
N LYS A 37 -1.68 8.19 5.67
CA LYS A 37 -2.12 6.79 5.80
C LYS A 37 -2.95 6.33 4.59
N LEU A 38 -3.83 7.19 4.09
CA LEU A 38 -4.64 6.89 2.90
C LEU A 38 -3.76 6.79 1.64
N GLU A 39 -2.79 7.68 1.48
CA GLU A 39 -1.83 7.64 0.37
C GLU A 39 -0.97 6.38 0.42
N LEU A 40 -0.46 6.01 1.61
CA LEU A 40 0.27 4.76 1.79
C LEU A 40 -0.57 3.54 1.39
N PHE A 41 -1.83 3.49 1.82
CA PHE A 41 -2.74 2.41 1.45
C PHE A 41 -3.03 2.38 -0.07
N LYS A 42 -3.22 3.54 -0.70
CA LYS A 42 -3.36 3.64 -2.16
C LYS A 42 -2.12 3.15 -2.88
N LYS A 43 -0.92 3.52 -2.41
CA LYS A 43 0.34 3.06 -2.99
C LYS A 43 0.48 1.54 -2.89
N ILE A 44 0.28 0.97 -1.70
CA ILE A 44 0.36 -0.48 -1.47
C ILE A 44 -0.68 -1.22 -2.32
N SER A 45 -1.92 -0.76 -2.35
CA SER A 45 -2.98 -1.41 -3.15
C SER A 45 -2.70 -1.36 -4.66
N ARG A 46 -2.10 -0.27 -5.16
CA ARG A 46 -1.63 -0.17 -6.55
C ARG A 46 -0.54 -1.20 -6.84
N GLU A 47 0.49 -1.27 -5.99
CA GLU A 47 1.62 -2.18 -6.19
C GLU A 47 1.20 -3.66 -6.10
N LEU A 48 0.29 -4.01 -5.18
CA LEU A 48 -0.28 -5.35 -5.12
C LEU A 48 -0.99 -5.72 -6.44
N LYS A 49 -1.80 -4.82 -7.00
CA LYS A 49 -2.47 -5.05 -8.29
C LYS A 49 -1.48 -5.26 -9.44
N LEU A 50 -0.39 -4.48 -9.46
CA LEU A 50 0.68 -4.66 -10.45
C LEU A 50 1.37 -6.01 -10.26
N ALA A 51 1.67 -6.40 -9.02
CA ALA A 51 2.28 -7.69 -8.71
C ALA A 51 1.41 -8.87 -9.16
N PHE A 52 0.09 -8.80 -8.94
CA PHE A 52 -0.84 -9.81 -9.47
C PHE A 52 -0.81 -9.88 -10.99
N GLY A 53 -0.85 -8.71 -11.65
CA GLY A 53 -0.75 -8.62 -13.11
C GLY A 53 0.54 -9.23 -13.63
N LEU A 54 1.67 -8.88 -13.02
CA LEU A 54 2.99 -9.35 -13.39
C LEU A 54 3.08 -10.88 -13.31
N VAL A 55 2.58 -11.49 -12.23
CA VAL A 55 2.55 -12.96 -12.09
C VAL A 55 1.68 -13.61 -13.17
N ILE A 56 0.50 -13.05 -13.46
CA ILE A 56 -0.40 -13.58 -14.49
C ILE A 56 0.25 -13.50 -15.88
N ASP A 57 0.81 -12.35 -16.25
CA ASP A 57 1.45 -12.16 -17.55
C ASP A 57 2.73 -12.97 -17.70
N TYR A 58 3.49 -13.14 -16.62
CA TYR A 58 4.64 -14.05 -16.58
C TYR A 58 4.22 -15.50 -16.78
N SER A 59 3.13 -15.95 -16.13
CA SER A 59 2.60 -17.31 -16.28
C SER A 59 2.10 -17.58 -17.70
N LYS A 60 1.53 -16.58 -18.37
CA LYS A 60 1.08 -16.67 -19.77
C LYS A 60 2.22 -16.54 -20.78
N GLY A 61 3.42 -16.15 -20.33
CA GLY A 61 4.55 -15.85 -21.21
C GLY A 61 4.48 -14.49 -21.91
N ASN A 62 3.50 -13.65 -21.58
CA ASN A 62 3.33 -12.31 -22.15
C ASN A 62 4.44 -11.34 -21.72
N TYR A 63 4.99 -11.53 -20.52
CA TYR A 63 6.03 -10.68 -19.95
C TYR A 63 7.15 -11.54 -19.35
N ARG A 64 8.39 -11.32 -19.79
CA ARG A 64 9.58 -12.09 -19.34
C ARG A 64 10.75 -11.20 -18.92
N ASP A 65 10.61 -9.88 -18.99
CA ASP A 65 11.62 -8.91 -18.55
C ASP A 65 11.59 -8.74 -17.02
N VAL A 66 11.75 -9.85 -16.32
CA VAL A 66 11.77 -9.96 -14.85
C VAL A 66 12.51 -11.22 -14.48
N LYS A 67 13.34 -11.19 -13.43
CA LYS A 67 14.07 -12.37 -13.00
C LYS A 67 13.11 -13.34 -12.30
N LYS A 68 13.27 -14.64 -12.56
CA LYS A 68 12.49 -15.70 -11.91
C LYS A 68 12.46 -15.57 -10.38
N LYS A 69 13.58 -15.17 -9.77
CA LYS A 69 13.68 -14.94 -8.32
C LYS A 69 12.72 -13.86 -7.80
N ASP A 70 12.42 -12.84 -8.60
CA ASP A 70 11.57 -11.72 -8.21
C ASP A 70 10.08 -12.14 -8.31
N ILE A 71 9.73 -12.97 -9.30
CA ILE A 71 8.44 -13.67 -9.35
C ILE A 71 8.24 -14.59 -8.14
N LEU A 72 9.26 -15.37 -7.78
CA LEU A 72 9.20 -16.23 -6.59
C LEU A 72 9.02 -15.42 -5.30
N LEU A 73 9.64 -14.24 -5.20
CA LEU A 73 9.48 -13.36 -4.06
C LEU A 73 8.06 -12.78 -3.97
N ILE A 74 7.46 -12.38 -5.10
CA ILE A 74 6.05 -11.95 -5.16
C ILE A 74 5.14 -13.07 -4.68
N LEU A 75 5.33 -14.28 -5.21
CA LEU A 75 4.53 -15.45 -4.85
C LEU A 75 4.68 -15.79 -3.37
N ALA A 76 5.89 -15.72 -2.80
CA ALA A 76 6.11 -15.89 -1.36
C ALA A 76 5.33 -14.85 -0.54
N GLY A 77 5.29 -13.59 -0.99
CA GLY A 77 4.47 -12.54 -0.37
C GLY A 77 2.97 -12.82 -0.43
N PHE A 78 2.46 -13.33 -1.55
CA PHE A 78 1.05 -13.71 -1.70
C PHE A 78 0.69 -14.91 -0.83
N LEU A 79 1.57 -15.90 -0.77
CA LEU A 79 1.42 -17.06 0.10
C LEU A 79 1.34 -16.63 1.57
N TYR A 80 2.22 -15.74 2.02
CA TYR A 80 2.16 -15.14 3.37
C TYR A 80 0.81 -14.45 3.65
N LEU A 81 0.25 -13.71 2.67
CA LEU A 81 -1.06 -13.05 2.82
C LEU A 81 -2.23 -14.04 2.99
N LEU A 82 -2.15 -15.21 2.36
CA LEU A 82 -3.24 -16.19 2.38
C LEU A 82 -3.27 -16.99 3.67
N ASN A 83 -2.09 -17.43 4.15
CA ASN A 83 -1.98 -18.07 5.45
C ASN A 83 -0.56 -17.86 6.04
N PRO A 84 -0.37 -16.84 6.90
CA PRO A 84 0.95 -16.57 7.49
C PRO A 84 1.44 -17.70 8.41
N ALA A 85 0.54 -18.53 8.95
CA ALA A 85 0.87 -19.57 9.92
C ALA A 85 1.26 -20.92 9.30
N ASP A 86 0.78 -21.27 8.09
CA ASP A 86 1.04 -22.59 7.48
C ASP A 86 2.38 -22.70 6.74
N ILE A 87 2.93 -21.57 6.31
CA ILE A 87 3.98 -21.55 5.26
C ILE A 87 5.37 -21.34 5.85
N VAL A 88 5.44 -20.99 7.13
CA VAL A 88 6.68 -20.80 7.88
C VAL A 88 7.06 -22.13 8.53
N PRO A 89 8.12 -22.84 8.06
CA PRO A 89 8.73 -23.87 8.88
C PRO A 89 9.31 -23.21 10.13
N ASP A 90 9.31 -23.92 11.26
CA ASP A 90 9.79 -23.44 12.58
C ASP A 90 11.19 -22.77 12.56
N PHE A 91 11.98 -22.98 11.50
CA PHE A 91 13.31 -22.38 11.31
C PHE A 91 13.34 -20.88 10.96
N ILE A 92 12.29 -20.30 10.36
CA ILE A 92 12.27 -18.86 10.00
C ILE A 92 11.83 -17.98 11.19
N LEU A 93 11.14 -18.57 12.17
CA LEU A 93 10.67 -17.92 13.41
C LEU A 93 11.82 -17.42 14.33
N PHE A 94 13.06 -17.87 14.13
CA PHE A 94 14.21 -17.47 14.97
C PHE A 94 14.85 -16.12 14.59
N PHE A 95 14.51 -15.53 13.44
CA PHE A 95 14.95 -14.19 13.06
C PHE A 95 13.79 -13.20 13.26
N GLY A 96 13.78 -12.50 14.41
CA GLY A 96 12.72 -11.58 14.83
C GLY A 96 12.50 -10.35 13.95
N PHE A 97 11.97 -10.53 12.74
CA PHE A 97 11.68 -9.47 11.76
C PHE A 97 10.20 -9.33 11.40
N PHE A 98 9.31 -10.12 12.01
CA PHE A 98 7.90 -10.17 11.62
C PHE A 98 7.05 -9.27 12.53
N ASP A 99 6.95 -8.00 12.14
CA ASP A 99 5.71 -7.24 12.35
C ASP A 99 4.90 -7.31 11.05
N ASP A 100 3.59 -7.57 11.13
CA ASP A 100 2.73 -8.07 10.02
C ASP A 100 2.72 -7.18 8.75
N LEU A 101 3.07 -5.91 8.88
CA LEU A 101 3.14 -4.94 7.77
C LEU A 101 4.55 -4.82 7.16
N SER A 102 5.59 -5.26 7.87
CA SER A 102 6.99 -5.07 7.47
C SER A 102 7.38 -5.93 6.28
N VAL A 103 6.90 -7.18 6.23
CA VAL A 103 7.17 -8.11 5.12
C VAL A 103 6.57 -7.59 3.81
N LEU A 104 5.30 -7.19 3.86
CA LEU A 104 4.62 -6.59 2.70
C LEU A 104 5.34 -5.35 2.23
N THR A 105 5.68 -4.44 3.16
CA THR A 105 6.41 -3.20 2.85
C THR A 105 7.79 -3.48 2.25
N TYR A 106 8.49 -4.51 2.74
CA TYR A 106 9.80 -4.92 2.21
C TYR A 106 9.70 -5.50 0.80
N ILE A 107 8.73 -6.38 0.55
CA ILE A 107 8.49 -6.99 -0.77
C ILE A 107 8.12 -5.90 -1.79
N VAL A 108 7.16 -5.04 -1.45
CA VAL A 108 6.77 -3.83 -2.20
C VAL A 108 8.00 -2.98 -2.54
N LYS A 109 8.79 -2.56 -1.55
CA LYS A 109 10.01 -1.76 -1.78
C LYS A 109 11.06 -2.45 -2.64
N LYS A 110 11.27 -3.76 -2.44
CA LYS A 110 12.27 -4.52 -3.18
C LYS A 110 11.90 -4.71 -4.64
N LEU A 111 10.60 -4.75 -4.93
CA LEU A 111 10.05 -4.98 -6.26
C LEU A 111 9.60 -3.71 -6.96
N ASP A 112 9.64 -2.55 -6.30
CA ASP A 112 9.18 -1.25 -6.83
C ASP A 112 9.69 -1.01 -8.26
N LYS A 113 11.00 -1.25 -8.50
CA LYS A 113 11.62 -1.11 -9.84
C LYS A 113 11.09 -2.11 -10.87
N GLU A 114 10.84 -3.36 -10.47
CA GLU A 114 10.34 -4.39 -11.37
C GLU A 114 8.84 -4.17 -11.67
N LEU A 115 8.07 -3.72 -10.68
CA LEU A 115 6.67 -3.33 -10.85
C LEU A 115 6.54 -2.07 -11.72
N GLU A 116 7.46 -1.11 -11.60
CA GLU A 116 7.48 0.08 -12.44
C GLU A 116 7.76 -0.25 -13.91
N LYS A 117 8.74 -1.13 -14.19
CA LYS A 117 8.98 -1.63 -15.56
C LYS A 117 7.76 -2.36 -16.13
N TYR A 118 7.13 -3.20 -15.32
CA TYR A 118 5.92 -3.91 -15.72
C TYR A 118 4.76 -2.94 -15.98
N ASP A 119 4.56 -1.94 -15.13
CA ASP A 119 3.53 -0.91 -15.29
C ASP A 119 3.75 -0.11 -16.58
N GLN A 120 4.99 0.32 -16.85
CA GLN A 120 5.34 0.97 -18.10
C GLN A 120 4.98 0.08 -19.30
N TRP A 121 5.46 -1.18 -19.32
CA TRP A 121 5.14 -2.14 -20.38
C TRP A 121 3.62 -2.30 -20.59
N LYS A 122 2.85 -2.35 -19.50
CA LYS A 122 1.40 -2.51 -19.55
C LYS A 122 0.68 -1.28 -20.09
N ASN A 123 1.17 -0.08 -19.78
CA ASN A 123 0.61 1.18 -20.25
C ASN A 123 1.01 1.53 -21.70
N PHE A 124 2.08 0.92 -22.23
CA PHE A 124 2.49 1.04 -23.64
C PHE A 124 1.76 0.07 -24.58
N ARG A 125 0.92 -0.83 -24.05
CA ARG A 125 0.17 -1.83 -24.81
C ARG A 125 -1.29 -1.42 -24.97
#